data_AF-A0A0W1R568-F1
#
_entry.id   AF-A0A0W1R568-F1
#
_cell.length_a   1.000
_cell.length_b   1.000
_cell.length_c   1.000
_cell.angle_alpha   90.00
_cell.angle_beta   90.00
_cell.angle_gamma   90.00
#
_symmetry.space_group_name_H-M   'P 1'
#
loop_
_entity.id
_entity.type
_entity.pdbx_description
1 polymer ?
#
loop_
_entity_poly.entity_id
_entity_poly.type
_entity_poly.pdbx_seq_one_letter_code
_entity_poly.pdbx_strand_id
1 'polypeptide(L)'
;MELLFRLLVAGFVIVAPSALFLGLWHGLHKLRDDRLIERMLDETDDEFGHRSRFMLTPTAQRSRRSSAIACRACGTPNPRNVRFCHDCLSKLDSA
;
A
#
# COMPACT_ATOMS: atom_id res chain seq x y z
N MET A 1 -46.00 1.42 -4.91
CA MET A 1 -44.82 2.18 -5.40
C MET A 1 -44.09 2.94 -4.29
N GLU A 2 -44.79 3.49 -3.30
CA GLU A 2 -44.17 4.25 -2.19
C GLU A 2 -43.21 3.44 -1.31
N LEU A 3 -43.55 2.19 -0.97
CA LEU A 3 -42.70 1.28 -0.19
C LEU A 3 -41.37 0.97 -0.87
N LEU A 4 -41.42 0.66 -2.17
CA LEU A 4 -40.23 0.38 -2.97
C LEU A 4 -39.30 1.60 -3.01
N PHE A 5 -39.87 2.79 -3.22
CA PHE A 5 -39.11 4.05 -3.23
C PHE A 5 -38.42 4.32 -1.88
N ARG A 6 -39.13 4.13 -0.76
CA ARG A 6 -38.56 4.31 0.58
C ARG A 6 -37.43 3.33 0.87
N LEU A 7 -37.57 2.07 0.45
CA LEU A 7 -36.53 1.06 0.62
C LEU A 7 -35.27 1.41 -0.20
N LEU A 8 -35.43 1.91 -1.43
CA LEU A 8 -34.31 2.36 -2.25
C LEU A 8 -33.59 3.56 -1.62
N VAL A 9 -34.33 4.57 -1.16
CA VAL A 9 -33.76 5.74 -0.50
C VAL A 9 -33.05 5.35 0.79
N ALA A 10 -33.66 4.49 1.62
CA ALA A 10 -33.04 4.02 2.85
C ALA A 10 -31.76 3.22 2.56
N GLY A 11 -31.80 2.29 1.61
CA GLY A 11 -30.62 1.53 1.18
C GLY A 11 -29.50 2.43 0.67
N PHE A 12 -29.83 3.41 -0.16
CA PHE A 12 -28.86 4.38 -0.66
C PHE A 12 -28.24 5.20 0.49
N VAL A 13 -29.04 5.74 1.40
CA VAL A 13 -28.53 6.52 2.55
C VAL A 13 -27.63 5.70 3.46
N ILE A 14 -27.86 4.39 3.58
CA ILE A 14 -27.01 3.49 4.37
C ILE A 14 -25.69 3.16 3.65
N VAL A 15 -25.76 2.84 2.35
CA VAL A 15 -24.59 2.35 1.59
C VAL A 15 -23.71 3.48 1.06
N ALA A 16 -24.31 4.61 0.68
CA ALA A 16 -23.62 5.73 0.06
C ALA A 16 -22.45 6.29 0.89
N PRO A 17 -22.56 6.50 2.22
CA PRO A 17 -21.45 7.00 3.04
C PRO A 17 -20.23 6.07 3.03
N SER A 18 -20.47 4.76 3.16
CA SER A 18 -19.41 3.75 3.13
C SER A 18 -18.79 3.63 1.74
N ALA A 19 -19.60 3.64 0.68
CA ALA A 19 -19.11 3.61 -0.69
C ALA A 19 -18.30 4.86 -1.04
N LEU A 20 -18.76 6.05 -0.63
CA LEU A 20 -18.05 7.32 -0.80
C LEU A 20 -16.69 7.28 -0.09
N PHE A 21 -16.66 6.78 1.14
CA PHE A 21 -15.43 6.65 1.93
C PHE A 21 -14.43 5.70 1.26
N LEU A 22 -14.86 4.51 0.86
CA LEU A 22 -14.01 3.53 0.19
C LEU A 22 -13.54 4.01 -1.18
N GLY A 23 -14.41 4.67 -1.94
CA GLY A 23 -14.06 5.28 -3.23
C GLY A 23 -13.01 6.37 -3.08
N LEU A 24 -13.16 7.25 -2.10
CA LEU A 24 -12.17 8.29 -1.81
C LEU A 24 -10.83 7.69 -1.37
N TRP A 25 -10.86 6.70 -0.47
CA TRP A 25 -9.66 6.01 0.01
C TRP A 25 -8.90 5.34 -1.14
N HIS A 26 -9.60 4.58 -1.98
CA HIS A 26 -9.01 3.88 -3.12
C HIS A 26 -8.51 4.86 -4.19
N GLY A 27 -9.24 5.96 -4.42
CA GLY A 27 -8.82 7.03 -5.33
C GLY A 27 -7.52 7.71 -4.89
N LEU A 28 -7.39 8.02 -3.60
CA LEU A 28 -6.16 8.56 -3.02
C LEU A 28 -5.01 7.57 -3.11
N HIS A 29 -5.27 6.27 -2.91
CA HIS A 29 -4.26 5.22 -3.07
C HIS A 29 -3.75 5.14 -4.51
N LYS A 30 -4.67 5.21 -5.48
CA LYS A 30 -4.33 5.16 -6.91
C LYS A 30 -3.51 6.37 -7.38
N LEU A 31 -3.87 7.58 -6.93
CA LEU A 31 -3.13 8.80 -7.23
C LEU A 31 -1.71 8.80 -6.63
N ARG A 32 -1.52 8.12 -5.50
CA ARG A 32 -0.22 7.97 -4.86
C ARG A 32 0.71 7.04 -5.65
N ASP A 33 0.18 5.97 -6.22
CA ASP A 33 1.01 4.93 -6.85
C ASP A 33 1.33 5.22 -8.32
N ASP A 34 0.37 5.74 -9.11
CA ASP A 34 0.47 5.70 -10.59
C ASP A 34 1.38 6.77 -11.23
N ARG A 35 1.91 7.76 -10.48
CA ARG A 35 2.66 8.89 -11.09
C ARG A 35 4.02 9.16 -10.46
N LEU A 36 4.20 8.82 -9.18
CA LEU A 36 5.45 9.04 -8.48
C LEU A 36 6.36 7.81 -8.58
N ILE A 37 5.79 6.61 -8.54
CA ILE A 37 6.53 5.35 -8.57
C ILE A 37 7.16 5.13 -9.94
N GLU A 38 6.40 5.32 -11.04
CA GLU A 38 6.95 5.18 -12.39
C GLU A 38 8.10 6.16 -12.67
N ARG A 39 7.99 7.43 -12.24
CA ARG A 39 9.06 8.43 -12.42
C ARG A 39 10.30 8.14 -11.57
N MET A 40 10.11 7.69 -10.33
CA MET A 40 11.22 7.31 -9.46
C MET A 40 11.91 6.04 -9.96
N LEU A 41 11.14 5.06 -10.46
CA LEU A 41 11.69 3.84 -11.06
C LEU A 41 12.51 4.16 -12.30
N ASP A 42 11.98 5.00 -13.21
CA ASP A 42 12.68 5.46 -14.41
C ASP A 42 13.99 6.18 -14.06
N GLU A 43 13.96 7.11 -13.08
CA GLU A 43 15.16 7.82 -12.61
C GLU A 43 16.18 6.88 -11.91
N THR A 44 15.71 5.86 -11.18
CA THR A 44 16.61 4.84 -10.63
C THR A 44 17.16 3.88 -11.67
N ASP A 45 16.39 3.40 -12.65
CA ASP A 45 16.90 2.46 -13.65
C ASP A 45 18.03 3.09 -14.49
N ASP A 46 17.94 4.38 -14.79
CA ASP A 46 19.02 5.14 -15.43
C ASP A 46 20.27 5.30 -14.54
N GLU A 47 20.10 5.58 -13.24
CA GLU A 47 21.22 5.73 -12.30
C GLU A 47 21.87 4.39 -11.92
N PHE A 48 21.07 3.33 -11.73
CA PHE A 48 21.52 1.97 -11.39
C PHE A 48 22.12 1.23 -12.59
N GLY A 49 21.65 1.49 -13.82
CA GLY A 49 22.22 0.95 -15.05
C GLY A 49 23.63 1.48 -15.34
N HIS A 50 23.92 2.73 -14.96
CA HIS A 50 25.23 3.35 -15.15
C HIS A 50 26.18 3.17 -13.96
N ARG A 51 25.68 3.10 -12.71
CA ARG A 51 26.51 2.88 -11.50
C ARG A 51 26.84 1.40 -11.22
N SER A 52 26.09 0.45 -11.78
CA SER A 52 26.38 -1.00 -11.62
C SER A 52 27.69 -1.47 -12.28
N ARG A 53 28.36 -0.62 -13.07
CA ARG A 53 29.70 -0.92 -13.61
C ARG A 53 30.87 -0.36 -12.79
N PHE A 54 30.64 0.38 -11.69
CA PHE A 54 31.74 1.11 -11.01
C PHE A 54 31.94 0.89 -9.50
N MET A 55 31.26 -0.06 -8.84
CA MET A 55 31.48 -0.27 -7.40
C MET A 55 31.76 -1.74 -7.06
N LEU A 56 32.99 -2.16 -7.33
CA LEU A 56 33.66 -3.16 -6.49
C LEU A 56 33.99 -2.51 -5.14
N THR A 57 33.20 -2.74 -4.10
CA THR A 57 33.71 -2.75 -2.71
C THR A 57 32.76 -3.48 -1.75
N PRO A 58 33.24 -4.47 -0.98
CA PRO A 58 32.40 -5.41 -0.22
C PRO A 58 32.16 -4.95 1.23
N THR A 59 31.25 -4.00 1.48
CA THR A 59 30.94 -3.60 2.88
C THR A 59 29.49 -3.16 3.16
N ALA A 60 28.51 -3.44 2.29
CA ALA A 60 27.10 -3.17 2.59
C ALA A 60 26.23 -4.44 2.75
N GLN A 61 26.83 -5.63 2.74
CA GLN A 61 26.11 -6.90 2.93
C GLN A 61 25.89 -7.24 4.41
N ARG A 62 25.69 -6.22 5.27
CA ARG A 62 25.47 -6.41 6.70
C ARG A 62 24.53 -5.36 7.28
N SER A 63 23.27 -5.27 6.82
CA SER A 63 22.11 -4.95 7.69
C SER A 63 20.76 -4.84 6.94
N ARG A 64 20.35 -5.83 6.14
CA ARG A 64 18.93 -5.95 5.72
C ARG A 64 18.40 -7.39 5.76
N ARG A 65 18.83 -8.17 6.75
CA ARG A 65 17.94 -9.18 7.35
C ARG A 65 17.05 -8.52 8.39
N SER A 66 16.39 -7.43 8.03
CA SER A 66 15.17 -7.03 8.75
C SER A 66 14.15 -8.11 8.39
N SER A 67 14.08 -9.15 9.20
CA SER A 67 13.14 -10.26 9.03
C SER A 67 11.75 -9.67 8.80
N ALA A 68 11.28 -9.74 7.56
CA ALA A 68 9.95 -9.25 7.19
C ALA A 68 8.90 -10.26 7.66
N ILE A 69 7.77 -9.76 8.13
CA ILE A 69 6.58 -10.53 8.47
C ILE A 69 5.47 -10.15 7.49
N ALA A 70 4.85 -11.14 6.85
CA ALA A 70 3.71 -10.92 5.97
C ALA A 70 2.47 -10.61 6.81
N CYS A 71 1.70 -9.61 6.39
CA CYS A 71 0.42 -9.30 6.97
C CYS A 71 -0.58 -10.44 6.70
N ARG A 72 -1.30 -10.93 7.71
CA ARG A 72 -2.32 -11.99 7.51
C ARG A 72 -3.60 -11.48 6.82
N ALA A 73 -3.88 -10.17 6.87
CA ALA A 73 -5.08 -9.60 6.28
C ALA A 73 -4.93 -9.31 4.79
N CYS A 74 -3.77 -8.81 4.35
CA CYS A 74 -3.54 -8.41 2.95
C CYS A 74 -2.29 -9.02 2.29
N GLY A 75 -1.47 -9.78 3.01
CA GLY A 75 -0.26 -10.42 2.47
C GLY A 75 0.97 -9.52 2.38
N THR A 76 0.81 -8.22 2.58
CA THR A 76 1.90 -7.24 2.41
C THR A 76 3.07 -7.50 3.37
N PRO A 77 4.34 -7.52 2.91
CA PRO A 77 5.50 -7.72 3.76
C PRO A 77 5.79 -6.47 4.61
N ASN A 78 5.94 -6.64 5.91
CA ASN A 78 6.23 -5.57 6.87
C ASN A 78 7.49 -5.88 7.65
N PRO A 79 8.28 -4.88 8.08
CA PRO A 79 9.42 -5.14 8.96
C PRO A 79 8.95 -5.55 10.37
N ARG A 80 9.69 -6.44 11.05
CA ARG A 80 9.27 -6.96 12.38
C ARG A 80 9.18 -5.93 13.51
N ASN A 81 9.72 -4.73 13.33
CA ASN A 81 9.70 -3.66 14.33
C ASN A 81 8.42 -2.79 14.27
N VAL A 82 7.48 -3.07 13.36
CA VAL A 82 6.20 -2.34 13.28
C VAL A 82 5.05 -3.19 13.82
N ARG A 83 4.08 -2.52 14.46
CA ARG A 83 2.92 -3.16 15.11
C ARG A 83 1.68 -3.26 14.20
N PHE A 84 1.65 -2.47 13.13
CA PHE A 84 0.55 -2.40 12.18
C PHE A 84 1.07 -2.54 10.76
N CYS A 85 0.25 -3.11 9.88
CA CYS A 85 0.56 -3.21 8.47
C CYS A 85 0.58 -1.82 7.83
N HIS A 86 1.61 -1.52 7.04
CA HIS A 86 1.74 -0.22 6.36
C HIS A 86 0.71 0.02 5.25
N ASP A 87 0.02 -1.04 4.82
CA ASP A 87 -0.90 -1.04 3.69
C ASP A 87 -2.36 -1.10 4.19
N CYS A 88 -2.75 -2.18 4.87
CA CYS A 88 -4.13 -2.37 5.35
C CYS A 88 -4.37 -1.97 6.83
N LEU A 89 -3.35 -1.47 7.54
CA LEU A 89 -3.42 -1.04 8.96
C LEU A 89 -3.88 -2.10 9.97
N SER A 90 -4.05 -3.36 9.56
CA SER A 90 -4.32 -4.46 10.49
C SER A 90 -3.15 -4.68 11.45
N LYS A 91 -3.46 -5.12 12.67
CA LYS A 91 -2.44 -5.41 13.69
C LYS A 91 -1.62 -6.61 13.27
N LEU A 92 -0.30 -6.47 13.31
CA LEU A 92 0.64 -7.56 13.06
C LEU A 92 0.88 -8.31 14.36
N ASP A 93 1.00 -9.64 14.27
CA ASP A 93 1.44 -10.46 15.40
C ASP A 93 2.95 -10.27 15.59
N SER A 94 3.31 -9.20 16.27
CA SER A 94 4.67 -8.96 16.77
C SER A 94 4.99 -10.04 17.81
N ALA A 95 5.99 -10.88 17.52
CA ALA A 95 6.66 -11.75 18.49
C ALA A 95 7.59 -10.91 19.38
#